data_AF-A0A4R3A028-F1
#
_entry.id   AF-A0A4R3A028-F1
#
_cell.length_a   1.000
_cell.length_b   1.000
_cell.length_c   1.000
_cell.angle_alpha   90.00
_cell.angle_beta   90.00
_cell.angle_gamma   90.00
#
_symmetry.space_group_name_H-M   'P 1'
#
loop_
_entity.id
_entity.type
_entity.pdbx_description
1 polymer ?
#
loop_
_entity_poly.entity_id
_entity_poly.type
_entity_poly.pdbx_seq_one_letter_code
_entity_poly.pdbx_strand_id
1 'polypeptide(L)'
;MKLSWDLQRTLSKVNYQIHTDAIKENLIPPEITKQQSNFVYASEADLLNVALFGLTAKEWRDINPDKKGNISDFAIIEQLVVLSNMESINALLIQQGLPQNDRLTQLNKVAMTQMRSLLDNKAILKKLK
;
A
#
# COMPACT_ATOMS: atom_id res chain seq x y z
N MET A 1 -10.74 -23.99 -0.84
CA MET A 1 -10.46 -22.87 0.09
C MET A 1 -8.97 -22.57 0.30
N LYS A 2 -8.01 -23.51 0.16
CA LYS A 2 -6.56 -23.19 0.22
C LYS A 2 -6.03 -22.41 -1.00
N LEU A 3 -6.38 -22.86 -2.20
CA LEU A 3 -5.83 -22.31 -3.46
C LEU A 3 -6.05 -20.80 -3.63
N SER A 4 -7.25 -20.29 -3.32
CA SER A 4 -7.57 -18.87 -3.44
C SER A 4 -6.78 -17.99 -2.47
N TRP A 5 -6.52 -18.48 -1.26
CA TRP A 5 -5.78 -17.74 -0.23
C TRP A 5 -4.27 -17.77 -0.48
N ASP A 6 -3.76 -18.89 -1.01
CA ASP A 6 -2.37 -18.99 -1.45
C ASP A 6 -2.10 -18.10 -2.67
N LEU A 7 -3.07 -17.97 -3.59
CA LEU A 7 -2.98 -17.04 -4.72
C LEU A 7 -2.95 -15.58 -4.26
N GLN A 8 -3.83 -15.19 -3.34
CA GLN A 8 -3.85 -13.81 -2.80
C GLN A 8 -2.52 -13.43 -2.16
N ARG A 9 -1.95 -14.33 -1.35
CA ARG A 9 -0.64 -14.07 -0.72
C ARG A 9 0.51 -14.05 -1.70
N THR A 10 0.45 -14.89 -2.74
CA THR A 10 1.45 -14.87 -3.81
C THR A 10 1.39 -13.55 -4.55
N LEU A 11 0.19 -13.08 -4.91
CA LEU A 11 0.00 -11.80 -5.57
C LEU A 11 0.51 -10.64 -4.73
N SER A 12 0.18 -10.59 -3.42
CA SER A 12 0.70 -9.54 -2.54
C SER A 12 2.22 -9.56 -2.42
N LYS A 13 2.85 -10.74 -2.37
CA LYS A 13 4.32 -10.84 -2.35
C LYS A 13 4.95 -10.33 -3.64
N VAL A 14 4.36 -10.67 -4.79
CA VAL A 14 4.84 -10.22 -6.10
C VAL A 14 4.70 -8.71 -6.22
N ASN A 15 3.57 -8.15 -5.79
CA ASN A 15 3.34 -6.70 -5.84
C ASN A 15 4.30 -5.94 -4.92
N TYR A 16 4.53 -6.45 -3.71
CA TYR A 16 5.55 -5.92 -2.80
C TYR A 16 6.94 -5.92 -3.45
N GLN A 17 7.34 -7.04 -4.08
CA GLN A 17 8.64 -7.15 -4.75
C GLN A 17 8.77 -6.12 -5.88
N ILE A 18 7.80 -6.06 -6.79
CA ILE A 18 7.75 -5.09 -7.91
C ILE A 18 7.88 -3.66 -7.40
N HIS A 19 7.17 -3.33 -6.31
CA HIS A 19 7.23 -2.00 -5.71
C HIS A 19 8.62 -1.71 -5.12
N THR A 20 9.18 -2.63 -4.33
CA THR A 20 10.50 -2.43 -3.72
C THR A 20 11.62 -2.36 -4.76
N ASP A 21 11.50 -3.07 -5.87
CA ASP A 21 12.45 -3.00 -6.99
C ASP A 21 12.35 -1.65 -7.70
N ALA A 22 11.14 -1.16 -7.98
CA ALA A 22 10.95 0.17 -8.55
C ALA A 22 11.55 1.28 -7.67
N ILE A 23 11.36 1.22 -6.34
CA ILE A 23 12.00 2.14 -5.39
C ILE A 23 13.52 2.04 -5.49
N LYS A 24 14.06 0.81 -5.46
CA LYS A 24 15.51 0.56 -5.49
C LYS A 24 16.15 1.12 -6.76
N GLU A 25 15.53 0.89 -7.90
CA GLU A 25 16.10 1.21 -9.21
C GLU A 25 15.96 2.69 -9.58
N ASN A 26 14.95 3.38 -9.07
CA ASN A 26 14.61 4.74 -9.53
C ASN A 26 14.75 5.82 -8.45
N LEU A 27 14.65 5.48 -7.17
CA LEU A 27 14.62 6.46 -6.07
C LEU A 27 15.83 6.39 -5.15
N ILE A 28 16.60 5.31 -5.17
CA ILE A 28 17.76 5.11 -4.27
C ILE A 28 19.05 5.32 -5.07
N PRO A 29 19.82 6.40 -4.79
CA PRO A 29 21.13 6.60 -5.39
C PRO A 29 22.12 5.52 -4.93
N PRO A 30 23.05 5.07 -5.78
CA PRO A 30 24.01 4.03 -5.42
C PRO A 30 25.01 4.45 -4.33
N GLU A 31 25.18 5.75 -4.08
CA GLU A 31 26.17 6.29 -3.14
C GLU A 31 25.67 6.41 -1.69
N ILE A 32 24.40 6.13 -1.40
CA ILE A 32 23.85 6.29 -0.05
C ILE A 32 24.02 5.03 0.81
N THR A 33 24.11 5.26 2.12
CA THR A 33 24.21 4.17 3.10
C THR A 33 22.92 3.36 3.19
N LYS A 34 23.03 2.12 3.70
CA LYS A 34 21.85 1.27 3.98
C LYS A 34 20.85 1.92 4.93
N GLN A 35 21.32 2.72 5.89
CA GLN A 35 20.42 3.44 6.80
C GLN A 35 19.64 4.52 6.05
N GLN A 36 20.29 5.23 5.13
CA GLN A 36 19.64 6.24 4.29
C GLN A 36 18.65 5.61 3.31
N SER A 37 18.97 4.47 2.70
CA SER A 37 18.03 3.77 1.81
C SER A 37 16.79 3.26 2.57
N ASN A 38 16.95 2.82 3.81
CA ASN A 38 15.81 2.44 4.67
C ASN A 38 14.84 3.61 4.90
N PHE A 39 15.31 4.86 4.97
CA PHE A 39 14.41 6.02 5.07
C PHE A 39 13.58 6.22 3.81
N VAL A 40 14.14 5.96 2.62
CA VAL A 40 13.40 6.02 1.35
C VAL A 40 12.32 4.94 1.32
N TYR A 41 12.66 3.70 1.66
CA TYR A 41 11.66 2.61 1.75
C TYR A 41 10.55 2.91 2.76
N ALA A 42 10.90 3.41 3.94
CA ALA A 42 9.92 3.78 4.96
C ALA A 42 9.02 4.93 4.48
N SER A 43 9.58 5.94 3.82
CA SER A 43 8.82 7.05 3.25
C SER A 43 7.84 6.60 2.18
N GLU A 44 8.24 5.68 1.31
CA GLU A 44 7.38 5.15 0.24
C GLU A 44 6.31 4.19 0.78
N ALA A 45 6.59 3.45 1.86
CA ALA A 45 5.58 2.68 2.57
C ALA A 45 4.56 3.61 3.26
N ASP A 46 5.02 4.69 3.88
CA ASP A 46 4.13 5.68 4.49
C ASP A 46 3.27 6.41 3.46
N LEU A 47 3.77 6.62 2.23
CA LEU A 47 2.95 7.15 1.15
C LEU A 47 1.71 6.29 0.89
N LEU A 48 1.86 4.96 0.85
CA LEU A 48 0.73 4.04 0.69
C LEU A 48 -0.20 4.07 1.90
N ASN A 49 0.35 4.16 3.11
CA ASN A 49 -0.45 4.28 4.34
C ASN A 49 -1.28 5.56 4.35
N VAL A 50 -0.68 6.69 4.01
CA VAL A 50 -1.36 7.99 3.93
C VAL A 50 -2.42 7.97 2.82
N ALA A 51 -2.11 7.38 1.66
CA ALA A 51 -3.05 7.28 0.54
C ALA A 51 -4.35 6.53 0.91
N LEU A 52 -4.26 5.45 1.69
CA LEU A 52 -5.40 4.60 2.03
C LEU A 52 -6.04 4.92 3.39
N PHE A 53 -5.23 5.17 4.42
CA PHE A 53 -5.66 5.33 5.80
C PHE A 53 -5.60 6.77 6.31
N GLY A 54 -4.95 7.68 5.56
CA GLY A 54 -4.77 9.07 5.96
C GLY A 54 -3.79 9.29 7.12
N LEU A 55 -2.98 8.28 7.45
CA LEU A 55 -2.03 8.31 8.57
C LEU A 55 -0.71 7.67 8.15
N THR A 56 0.40 8.20 8.66
CA THR A 56 1.71 7.53 8.64
C THR A 56 1.74 6.39 9.65
N ALA A 57 2.71 5.48 9.50
CA ALA A 57 2.94 4.40 10.46
C ALA A 57 3.28 4.94 11.86
N LYS A 58 3.94 6.10 11.95
CA LYS A 58 4.22 6.75 13.23
C LYS A 58 2.94 7.28 13.88
N GLU A 59 2.14 8.08 13.16
CA GLU A 59 0.89 8.62 13.69
C GLU A 59 -0.04 7.50 14.13
N TRP A 60 -0.15 6.42 13.35
CA TRP A 60 -0.95 5.25 13.73
C TRP A 60 -0.48 4.59 15.04
N ARG A 61 0.84 4.50 15.28
CA ARG A 61 1.38 4.00 16.56
C ARG A 61 1.10 4.95 17.71
N ASP A 62 1.23 6.25 17.48
CA ASP A 62 0.98 7.28 18.50
C ASP A 62 -0.49 7.27 18.96
N ILE A 63 -1.45 6.98 18.05
CA ILE A 63 -2.88 6.85 18.40
C ILE A 63 -3.29 5.45 18.88
N ASN A 64 -2.44 4.42 18.73
CA ASN A 64 -2.71 3.04 19.17
C ASN A 64 -1.53 2.48 20.00
N PRO A 65 -1.17 3.09 21.15
CA PRO A 65 0.01 2.71 21.93
C PRO A 65 -0.07 1.30 22.54
N ASP A 66 -1.28 0.76 22.70
CA ASP A 66 -1.59 -0.55 23.26
C ASP A 66 -1.60 -1.68 22.22
N LYS A 67 -1.65 -1.35 20.92
CA LYS A 67 -1.69 -2.34 19.84
C LYS A 67 -0.29 -2.78 19.44
N LYS A 68 -0.10 -4.10 19.36
CA LYS A 68 1.11 -4.71 18.80
C LYS A 68 0.89 -5.04 17.33
N GLY A 69 1.68 -4.45 16.44
CA GLY A 69 1.62 -4.69 15.00
C GLY A 69 1.73 -3.40 14.19
N ASN A 70 1.45 -3.48 12.90
CA ASN A 70 1.35 -2.36 11.98
C ASN A 70 -0.12 -2.12 11.60
N ILE A 71 -0.42 -0.96 11.01
CA ILE A 71 -1.77 -0.60 10.56
C ILE A 71 -2.41 -1.66 9.65
N SER A 72 -1.62 -2.32 8.79
CA SER A 72 -2.07 -3.39 7.89
C SER A 72 -2.61 -4.62 8.63
N ASP A 73 -2.10 -4.92 9.83
CA ASP A 73 -2.54 -6.08 10.61
C ASP A 73 -3.97 -5.91 11.15
N PHE A 74 -4.45 -4.67 11.18
CA PHE A 74 -5.79 -4.30 11.63
C PHE A 74 -6.71 -3.87 10.47
N ALA A 75 -6.25 -4.02 9.22
CA ALA A 75 -7.00 -3.66 8.03
C ALA A 75 -7.99 -4.77 7.64
N ILE A 76 -9.13 -4.39 7.05
CA ILE A 76 -10.07 -5.35 6.46
C ILE A 76 -9.53 -5.90 5.13
N ILE A 77 -10.04 -7.03 4.68
CA ILE A 77 -9.57 -7.68 3.44
C ILE A 77 -9.67 -6.75 2.22
N GLU A 78 -10.71 -5.92 2.13
CA GLU A 78 -10.86 -4.95 1.04
C GLU A 78 -9.72 -3.93 1.04
N GLN A 79 -9.32 -3.43 2.22
CA GLN A 79 -8.19 -2.50 2.35
C GLN A 79 -6.86 -3.17 1.97
N LEU A 80 -6.65 -4.43 2.35
CA LEU A 80 -5.46 -5.18 1.97
C LEU A 80 -5.37 -5.41 0.44
N VAL A 81 -6.50 -5.65 -0.21
CA VAL A 81 -6.58 -5.77 -1.68
C VAL A 81 -6.23 -4.44 -2.34
N VAL A 82 -6.78 -3.32 -1.85
CA VAL A 82 -6.47 -1.98 -2.37
C VAL A 82 -5.00 -1.64 -2.15
N LEU A 83 -4.46 -1.91 -0.95
CA LEU A 83 -3.05 -1.68 -0.63
C LEU A 83 -2.13 -2.43 -1.60
N SER A 84 -2.40 -3.72 -1.81
CA SER A 84 -1.61 -4.54 -2.73
C SER A 84 -1.69 -4.06 -4.18
N ASN A 85 -2.82 -3.50 -4.62
CA ASN A 85 -2.94 -2.93 -5.95
C ASN A 85 -2.20 -1.59 -6.07
N MET A 86 -2.25 -0.76 -5.03
CA MET A 86 -1.50 0.50 -4.97
C MET A 86 0.01 0.29 -5.04
N GLU A 87 0.56 -0.81 -4.52
CA GLU A 87 1.97 -1.17 -4.69
C GLU A 87 2.36 -1.25 -6.17
N SER A 88 1.58 -1.98 -6.98
CA SER A 88 1.81 -2.11 -8.43
C SER A 88 1.66 -0.78 -9.15
N ILE A 89 0.65 0.03 -8.79
CA ILE A 89 0.44 1.34 -9.40
C ILE A 89 1.58 2.28 -9.03
N ASN A 90 1.99 2.32 -7.76
CA ASN A 90 3.08 3.19 -7.33
C ASN A 90 4.39 2.82 -8.02
N ALA A 91 4.68 1.53 -8.20
CA ALA A 91 5.83 1.07 -8.97
C ALA A 91 5.85 1.64 -10.40
N LEU A 92 4.70 1.61 -11.10
CA LEU A 92 4.57 2.20 -12.43
C LEU A 92 4.78 3.72 -12.41
N LEU A 93 4.19 4.42 -11.44
CA LEU A 93 4.33 5.88 -11.33
C LEU A 93 5.78 6.28 -11.00
N ILE A 94 6.50 5.48 -10.21
CA ILE A 94 7.93 5.64 -9.93
C ILE A 94 8.73 5.50 -11.23
N GLN A 95 8.47 4.46 -12.01
CA GLN A 95 9.16 4.24 -13.31
C GLN A 95 8.89 5.36 -14.32
N GLN A 96 7.72 6.01 -14.23
CA GLN A 96 7.37 7.19 -15.03
C GLN A 96 8.03 8.48 -14.52
N GLY A 97 8.76 8.43 -13.40
CA GLY A 97 9.46 9.58 -12.83
C GLY A 97 8.55 10.59 -12.15
N LEU A 98 7.33 10.19 -11.73
CA LEU A 98 6.40 11.12 -11.11
C LEU A 98 6.87 11.54 -9.70
N PRO A 99 6.79 12.84 -9.37
CA PRO A 99 7.06 13.33 -8.02
C PRO A 99 6.18 12.66 -6.96
N GLN A 100 6.75 12.45 -5.77
CA GLN A 100 6.07 11.76 -4.67
C GLN A 100 4.69 12.36 -4.32
N ASN A 101 4.57 13.69 -4.32
CA ASN A 101 3.31 14.39 -4.04
C ASN A 101 2.21 14.10 -5.08
N ASP A 102 2.60 14.01 -6.35
CA ASP A 102 1.67 13.71 -7.44
C ASP A 102 1.22 12.24 -7.37
N ARG A 103 2.16 11.35 -7.05
CA ARG A 103 1.88 9.93 -6.81
C ARG A 103 0.90 9.74 -5.66
N LEU A 104 1.13 10.41 -4.52
CA LEU A 104 0.22 10.37 -3.37
C LEU A 104 -1.21 10.78 -3.75
N THR A 105 -1.35 11.88 -4.49
CA THR A 105 -2.67 12.38 -4.93
C THR A 105 -3.37 11.37 -5.84
N GLN A 106 -2.65 10.75 -6.77
CA GLN A 106 -3.23 9.74 -7.66
C GLN A 106 -3.59 8.46 -6.89
N LEU A 107 -2.71 7.99 -6.02
CA LEU A 107 -2.93 6.79 -5.22
C LEU A 107 -4.10 6.95 -4.25
N ASN A 108 -4.28 8.12 -3.64
CA ASN A 108 -5.45 8.39 -2.81
C ASN A 108 -6.75 8.35 -3.62
N LYS A 109 -6.78 8.94 -4.83
CA LYS A 109 -7.94 8.85 -5.73
C LYS A 109 -8.27 7.40 -6.08
N VAL A 110 -7.24 6.62 -6.43
CA VAL A 110 -7.38 5.18 -6.71
C VAL A 110 -7.94 4.44 -5.49
N ALA A 111 -7.37 4.67 -4.30
CA ALA A 111 -7.81 4.04 -3.06
C ALA A 111 -9.29 4.32 -2.78
N MET A 112 -9.71 5.58 -2.88
CA MET A 112 -11.09 5.99 -2.67
C MET A 112 -12.06 5.32 -3.67
N THR A 113 -11.71 5.30 -4.96
CA THR A 113 -12.54 4.66 -6.00
C THR A 113 -12.66 3.16 -5.79
N GLN A 114 -11.56 2.47 -5.46
CA GLN A 114 -11.57 1.03 -5.24
C GLN A 114 -12.30 0.65 -3.94
N MET A 115 -12.06 1.37 -2.85
CA MET A 115 -12.76 1.15 -1.58
C MET A 115 -14.27 1.31 -1.73
N ARG A 116 -14.73 2.36 -2.42
CA ARG A 116 -16.15 2.56 -2.71
C ARG A 116 -16.72 1.37 -3.48
N SER A 117 -16.04 0.97 -4.56
CA SER A 117 -16.50 -0.15 -5.41
C SER A 117 -16.59 -1.47 -4.65
N LEU A 118 -15.61 -1.78 -3.81
CA LEU A 118 -15.57 -3.02 -3.03
C LEU A 118 -16.63 -3.05 -1.93
N LEU A 119 -16.83 -1.94 -1.22
CA LEU A 119 -17.82 -1.83 -0.14
C LEU A 119 -19.26 -1.83 -0.69
N ASP A 120 -19.51 -1.12 -1.79
CA ASP A 120 -20.81 -1.10 -2.46
C ASP A 120 -21.18 -2.51 -2.96
N ASN A 121 -20.22 -3.23 -3.56
CA ASN A 121 -20.45 -4.60 -4.02
C ASN A 121 -20.71 -5.56 -2.84
N LYS A 122 -19.98 -5.44 -1.72
CA LYS A 122 -20.24 -6.22 -0.51
C LYS A 122 -21.62 -5.95 0.09
N ALA A 123 -22.08 -4.70 0.07
CA ALA A 123 -23.42 -4.33 0.52
C ALA A 123 -24.49 -4.94 -0.39
N ILE A 124 -24.28 -4.97 -1.71
CA ILE A 124 -25.16 -5.62 -2.68
C ILE A 124 -25.20 -7.13 -2.44
N LEU A 125 -24.06 -7.80 -2.30
CA LEU A 125 -23.98 -9.24 -2.05
C LEU A 125 -24.62 -9.67 -0.73
N LYS A 126 -24.64 -8.81 0.29
CA LYS A 126 -25.37 -9.04 1.54
C LYS A 126 -26.89 -8.95 1.38
N LYS A 127 -27.39 -8.11 0.46
CA LYS A 127 -28.83 -7.95 0.19
C LYS A 127 -29.41 -9.08 -0.66
N LEU A 128 -28.56 -9.82 -1.36
CA LEU A 128 -28.94 -10.95 -2.22
C LEU A 128 -28.88 -12.31 -1.51
N LYS A 129 -28.53 -12.32 -0.21
CA LYS A 129 -28.58 -13.50 0.67
C LYS A 129 -29.72 -13.37 1.64
#